data_AF-A0A2E3XNB6-F1
#
_entry.id   AF-A0A2E3XNB6-F1
#
_cell.length_a   1.000
_cell.length_b   1.000
_cell.length_c   1.000
_cell.angle_alpha   90.00
_cell.angle_beta   90.00
_cell.angle_gamma   90.00
#
_symmetry.space_group_name_H-M   'P 1'
#
loop_
_entity.id
_entity.type
_entity.pdbx_description
1 polymer ?
#
loop_
_entity_poly.entity_id
_entity_poly.type
_entity_poly.pdbx_seq_one_letter_code
_entity_poly.pdbx_strand_id
1 'polypeptide(L)'
;MTVEKKDLVSAYDLAMGERKFLHDLSNKLLVVQGMSKTVLKKIESNEAMTEKELNRLMKVVKASDAMIELLQRRREVVHEECKIIGSQVEQQPEQA
;
A
#
# COMPACT_ATOMS: atom_id res chain seq x y z
N MET A 1 -42.00 1.48 2.95
CA MET A 1 -40.82 1.31 3.83
C MET A 1 -39.61 1.14 2.93
N THR A 2 -38.86 2.21 2.73
CA THR A 2 -37.59 2.23 2.01
C THR A 2 -36.54 1.59 2.91
N VAL A 3 -36.06 0.41 2.52
CA VAL A 3 -34.92 -0.22 3.19
C VAL A 3 -33.69 0.64 2.87
N GLU A 4 -33.20 1.37 3.88
CA GLU A 4 -31.94 2.09 3.79
C GLU A 4 -30.83 1.08 3.49
N LYS A 5 -30.22 1.20 2.30
CA LYS A 5 -28.96 0.53 1.95
C LYS A 5 -27.83 1.17 2.77
N LYS A 6 -27.81 0.90 4.07
CA LYS A 6 -26.70 1.26 4.94
C LYS A 6 -25.88 -0.01 5.14
N ASP A 7 -24.60 0.08 4.83
CA ASP A 7 -23.54 -0.80 5.33
C ASP A 7 -23.38 -2.19 4.68
N LEU A 8 -23.32 -2.25 3.36
CA LEU A 8 -22.68 -3.37 2.65
C LEU A 8 -21.51 -2.85 1.81
N VAL A 9 -20.27 -3.05 2.30
CA VAL A 9 -19.08 -2.93 1.44
C VAL A 9 -19.14 -4.11 0.47
N SER A 10 -19.32 -3.84 -0.81
CA SER A 10 -19.40 -4.93 -1.78
C SER A 10 -18.01 -5.56 -1.97
N ALA A 11 -17.97 -6.85 -2.32
CA ALA A 11 -16.71 -7.51 -2.68
C ALA A 11 -15.97 -6.79 -3.82
N TYR A 12 -16.72 -6.09 -4.69
CA TYR A 12 -16.17 -5.24 -5.74
C TYR A 12 -15.45 -4.01 -5.16
N ASP A 13 -16.01 -3.34 -4.15
CA ASP A 13 -15.38 -2.17 -3.52
C ASP A 13 -14.07 -2.55 -2.81
N LEU A 14 -14.05 -3.71 -2.14
CA LEU A 14 -12.83 -4.27 -1.55
C LEU A 14 -11.75 -4.55 -2.62
N ALA A 15 -12.15 -5.19 -3.72
CA ALA A 15 -11.24 -5.49 -4.83
C ALA A 15 -10.68 -4.22 -5.49
N MET A 16 -11.50 -3.18 -5.64
CA MET A 16 -11.08 -1.89 -6.19
C MET A 16 -10.13 -1.14 -5.25
N GLY A 17 -10.40 -1.18 -3.94
CA GLY A 17 -9.50 -0.63 -2.92
C GLY A 17 -8.12 -1.31 -2.95
N GLU A 18 -8.11 -2.64 -3.01
CA GLU A 18 -6.87 -3.42 -3.08
C GLU A 18 -6.10 -3.16 -4.38
N ARG A 19 -6.78 -3.12 -5.52
CA ARG A 19 -6.16 -2.78 -6.81
C ARG A 19 -5.44 -1.43 -6.75
N LYS A 20 -6.08 -0.40 -6.18
CA LYS A 20 -5.49 0.93 -6.05
C LYS A 20 -4.27 0.91 -5.13
N PHE A 21 -4.39 0.26 -3.97
CA PHE A 21 -3.27 0.10 -3.04
C PHE A 21 -2.06 -0.56 -3.71
N LEU A 22 -2.26 -1.68 -4.40
CA LEU A 22 -1.20 -2.42 -5.10
C LEU A 22 -0.54 -1.58 -6.20
N HIS A 23 -1.33 -0.82 -6.96
CA HIS A 23 -0.81 0.09 -7.98
C HIS A 23 0.07 1.18 -7.35
N ASP A 24 -0.39 1.82 -6.29
CA ASP A 24 0.34 2.91 -5.63
C ASP A 24 1.63 2.39 -4.98
N LEU A 25 1.59 1.21 -4.37
CA LEU A 25 2.77 0.52 -3.84
C LEU A 25 3.76 0.14 -4.95
N SER A 26 3.29 -0.43 -6.06
CA SER A 26 4.10 -0.82 -7.21
C SER A 26 4.88 0.37 -7.79
N ASN A 27 4.23 1.53 -7.92
CA ASN A 27 4.88 2.74 -8.42
C ASN A 27 6.08 3.17 -7.56
N LYS A 28 5.94 3.09 -6.22
CA LYS A 28 7.05 3.43 -5.31
C LYS A 28 8.15 2.38 -5.34
N LEU A 29 7.80 1.09 -5.43
CA LEU A 29 8.76 -0.01 -5.56
C LEU A 29 9.63 0.14 -6.80
N LEU A 30 9.03 0.48 -7.95
CA LEU A 30 9.78 0.68 -9.20
C LEU A 30 10.78 1.84 -9.09
N VAL A 31 10.38 2.95 -8.45
CA VAL A 31 11.27 4.10 -8.18
C VAL A 31 12.45 3.68 -7.32
N VAL A 32 12.18 3.02 -6.19
CA VAL A 32 13.22 2.53 -5.28
C VAL A 32 14.16 1.58 -6.01
N GLN A 33 13.64 0.56 -6.69
CA GLN A 33 14.46 -0.42 -7.38
C GLN A 33 15.34 0.22 -8.46
N GLY A 34 14.77 1.06 -9.33
CA GLY A 34 15.49 1.67 -10.43
C GLY A 34 16.58 2.64 -9.96
N MET A 35 16.26 3.49 -8.98
CA MET A 35 17.21 4.47 -8.46
C MET A 35 18.29 3.81 -7.59
N SER A 36 17.93 2.85 -6.73
CA SER A 36 18.89 2.11 -5.90
C SER A 36 19.90 1.35 -6.75
N LYS A 37 19.47 0.64 -7.81
CA LYS A 37 20.39 -0.05 -8.73
C LYS A 37 21.39 0.91 -9.38
N THR A 38 20.94 2.11 -9.72
CA THR A 38 21.81 3.12 -10.36
C THR A 38 22.87 3.63 -9.39
N VAL A 39 22.49 3.91 -8.15
CA VAL A 39 23.41 4.37 -7.10
C VAL A 39 24.36 3.24 -6.69
N LEU A 40 23.85 2.02 -6.53
CA LEU A 40 24.63 0.85 -6.14
C LEU A 40 25.75 0.56 -7.14
N LYS A 41 25.47 0.58 -8.45
CA LYS A 41 26.49 0.37 -9.49
C LYS A 41 27.68 1.32 -9.37
N LYS A 42 27.43 2.58 -8.99
CA LYS A 42 28.49 3.57 -8.79
C LYS A 42 29.32 3.30 -7.55
N ILE A 43 28.66 2.94 -6.45
CA ILE A 43 29.32 2.54 -5.21
C ILE A 43 30.21 1.31 -5.45
N GLU A 44 29.68 0.29 -6.13
CA GLU A 44 30.41 -0.94 -6.48
C GLU A 44 31.60 -0.66 -7.41
N SER A 45 31.48 0.31 -8.30
CA SER A 45 32.57 0.73 -9.21
C SER A 45 33.58 1.67 -8.54
N ASN A 46 33.41 1.98 -7.24
CA ASN A 46 34.20 2.95 -6.48
C ASN A 46 34.30 4.33 -7.19
N GLU A 47 33.26 4.70 -7.92
CA GLU A 47 33.16 6.01 -8.56
C GLU A 47 32.75 7.07 -7.53
N ALA A 48 33.29 8.28 -7.69
CA ALA A 48 32.87 9.41 -6.87
C ALA A 48 31.36 9.68 -7.07
N MET A 49 30.60 9.72 -5.98
CA MET A 49 29.18 10.06 -5.99
C MET A 49 29.00 11.54 -6.31
N THR A 50 28.27 11.85 -7.39
CA THR A 50 27.89 13.24 -7.67
C THR A 50 26.65 13.65 -6.88
N GLU A 51 26.37 14.96 -6.83
CA GLU A 51 25.14 15.51 -6.26
C GLU A 51 23.87 14.90 -6.88
N LYS A 52 23.93 14.50 -8.16
CA LYS A 52 22.81 13.84 -8.85
C LYS A 52 22.52 12.46 -8.26
N GLU A 53 23.55 11.70 -7.86
CA GLU A 53 23.38 10.40 -7.21
C GLU A 53 22.93 10.55 -5.78
N LEU A 54 23.44 11.55 -5.05
CA LEU A 54 22.95 11.86 -3.71
C LEU A 54 21.45 12.21 -3.74
N ASN A 55 21.03 13.06 -4.69
CA ASN A 55 19.63 13.39 -4.90
C ASN A 55 18.77 12.17 -5.27
N ARG A 56 19.32 11.21 -6.03
CA ARG A 56 18.63 9.93 -6.31
C ARG A 56 18.48 9.10 -5.04
N LEU A 57 19.53 9.00 -4.23
CA LEU A 57 19.48 8.27 -2.95
C LEU A 57 18.47 8.89 -1.99
N MET A 58 18.40 10.22 -1.90
CA MET A 58 17.36 10.91 -1.11
C MET A 58 15.94 10.59 -1.61
N LYS A 59 15.74 10.50 -2.94
CA LYS A 59 14.45 10.10 -3.51
C LYS A 59 14.11 8.64 -3.20
N VAL A 60 15.09 7.75 -3.18
CA VAL A 60 14.91 6.36 -2.74
C VAL A 60 14.41 6.33 -1.30
N VAL A 61 15.07 7.04 -0.38
CA VAL A 61 14.67 7.08 1.04
C VAL A 61 13.22 7.58 1.17
N LYS A 62 12.89 8.72 0.54
CA LYS A 62 11.51 9.26 0.56
C LYS A 62 10.48 8.30 -0.01
N ALA A 63 10.81 7.57 -1.08
CA ALA A 63 9.91 6.59 -1.68
C ALA A 63 9.73 5.37 -0.77
N SER A 64 10.78 4.92 -0.09
CA SER A 64 10.71 3.87 0.94
C SER A 64 9.83 4.26 2.11
N ASP A 65 9.99 5.46 2.66
CA ASP A 65 9.16 5.97 3.75
C ASP A 65 7.68 6.02 3.35
N ALA A 66 7.39 6.53 2.14
CA ALA A 66 6.04 6.55 1.60
C ALA A 66 5.43 5.14 1.43
N MET A 67 6.23 4.12 1.10
CA MET A 67 5.76 2.73 1.05
C MET A 67 5.39 2.21 2.44
N ILE A 68 6.21 2.52 3.46
CA ILE A 68 5.94 2.13 4.84
C ILE A 68 4.62 2.75 5.30
N GLU A 69 4.41 4.05 5.03
CA GLU A 69 3.14 4.72 5.36
C GLU A 69 1.95 4.09 4.63
N LEU A 70 2.06 3.77 3.33
CA LEU A 70 0.99 3.11 2.58
C LEU A 70 0.63 1.75 3.20
N LEU A 71 1.63 0.97 3.59
CA LEU A 71 1.43 -0.33 4.25
C LEU A 71 0.76 -0.19 5.62
N GLN A 72 1.19 0.78 6.42
CA GLN A 72 0.59 1.05 7.73
C GLN A 72 -0.88 1.43 7.59
N ARG A 73 -1.20 2.36 6.69
CA ARG A 73 -2.59 2.75 6.40
C ARG A 73 -3.41 1.57 5.90
N ARG A 74 -2.88 0.75 4.98
CA ARG A 74 -3.63 -0.42 4.49
C ARG A 74 -3.90 -1.42 5.62
N ARG A 75 -2.94 -1.65 6.52
CA ARG A 75 -3.13 -2.52 7.69
C ARG A 75 -4.26 -2.02 8.59
N GLU A 76 -4.37 -0.72 8.82
CA GLU A 76 -5.47 -0.13 9.60
C GLU A 76 -6.82 -0.34 8.93
N VAL A 77 -6.89 -0.10 7.61
CA VAL A 77 -8.13 -0.32 6.84
C VAL A 77 -8.54 -1.79 6.90
N VAL A 78 -7.63 -2.73 6.64
CA VAL A 78 -7.92 -4.17 6.70
C VAL A 78 -8.35 -4.60 8.10
N HIS A 79 -7.71 -4.09 9.16
CA HIS A 79 -8.09 -4.39 10.54
C HIS A 79 -9.53 -3.95 10.84
N GLU A 80 -9.91 -2.75 10.38
CA GLU A 80 -11.24 -2.23 10.57
C GLU A 80 -12.29 -2.99 9.73
N GLU A 81 -11.97 -3.30 8.47
CA GLU A 81 -12.79 -4.16 7.61
C GLU A 81 -13.02 -5.54 8.25
N CYS A 82 -11.99 -6.16 8.83
CA CYS A 82 -12.11 -7.45 9.52
C CYS A 82 -13.01 -7.40 10.76
N LYS A 83 -12.95 -6.32 11.57
CA LYS A 83 -13.85 -6.16 12.72
C LYS A 83 -15.31 -6.07 12.26
N ILE A 84 -15.57 -5.27 11.24
CA ILE A 84 -16.92 -5.07 10.70
C ILE A 84 -17.48 -6.42 10.21
N ILE A 85 -16.71 -7.18 9.43
CA ILE A 85 -17.14 -8.49 8.92
C ILE A 85 -17.33 -9.47 10.09
N GLY A 86 -16.42 -9.51 11.07
CA GLY A 86 -16.54 -10.39 12.24
C GLY A 86 -17.81 -10.13 13.06
N SER A 87 -18.14 -8.86 13.31
CA SER A 87 -19.38 -8.48 14.01
C SER A 87 -20.66 -8.79 13.21
N GLN A 88 -20.57 -8.91 11.88
CA GLN A 88 -21.70 -9.24 11.00
C GLN A 88 -21.98 -10.74 10.93
N VAL A 89 -20.96 -11.60 11.05
CA VAL A 89 -21.10 -13.07 11.07
C VAL A 89 -21.83 -13.55 12.32
N GLU A 90 -21.64 -12.88 13.46
CA GLU A 90 -22.33 -13.22 14.71
C GLU A 90 -23.83 -12.84 14.73
N GLN A 91 -24.29 -12.00 13.80
CA GLN A 91 -25.68 -11.51 13.75
C GLN A 91 -26.59 -12.27 12.78
N GLN A 92 -26.10 -13.32 12.11
CA GLN A 92 -26.96 -14.24 11.35
C GLN A 92 -27.27 -15.48 12.21
N PRO A 93 -28.38 -15.51 12.96
CA PRO A 93 -28.83 -16.77 13.54
C PRO A 93 -29.18 -17.72 12.40
N GLU A 94 -28.60 -18.90 12.50
CA GLU A 94 -28.86 -20.11 11.71
C GLU A 94 -30.38 -20.24 11.44
N GLN A 95 -30.82 -19.86 10.25
CA GLN A 95 -32.17 -20.19 9.77
C GLN A 95 -32.13 -21.64 9.31
N ALA A 96 -32.40 -22.54 10.27
CA ALA A 96 -32.76 -23.94 10.06
C ALA A 96 -34.22 -24.09 9.63
#